data_AF-F8A4D8-F1
#
_entry.id   AF-F8A4D8-F1
#
_cell.length_a   1.000
_cell.length_b   1.000
_cell.length_c   1.000
_cell.angle_alpha   90.00
_cell.angle_beta   90.00
_cell.angle_gamma   90.00
#
_symmetry.space_group_name_H-M   'P 1'
#
loop_
_entity.id
_entity.type
_entity.pdbx_description
1 polymer ?
#
loop_
_entity_poly.entity_id
_entity_poly.type
_entity_poly.pdbx_seq_one_letter_code
_entity_poly.pdbx_strand_id
1 'polypeptide(L)'
;MDPPQAPGHLGEAIAAPELLTYLAALERWAADRRGELDRLDAAARASRTPDAFTADVVLAMTMWQSIRDRLDRLAAVWDSGRADAVAREQMSQLIWGRLDAGRGSAQVSLVEAVTLCDAMLDQLRDRLAFDPGSADEAARLRAVRAAVVRCEDLATQEPARTAIARLRERELHLSTQAQRGADVAGPLGELEVEVARAERDLIVEVSQRRTLARQRTDARALLDALETREPTLRDLADRCRREVVQPPNLAVPDVSRLGDVPDARERLEAFVERLRTVQRAFDAVAEAYSAPLRERAELRYRLDGLRARADANGRSSSPTVRSGYDEARAAVDAAPCDVVLARFLVEQYEFLTRDLPAHGPKGAER
;
A
#
# COMPACT_ATOMS: atom_id res chain seq x y z
N MET A 1 -43.95 -19.20 -8.28
CA MET A 1 -44.88 -20.26 -8.71
C MET A 1 -46.04 -19.59 -9.41
N ASP A 2 -46.30 -19.88 -10.68
CA ASP A 2 -47.30 -19.11 -11.44
C ASP A 2 -48.72 -19.27 -10.87
N PRO A 3 -49.58 -18.24 -11.02
CA PRO A 3 -50.97 -18.29 -10.57
C PRO A 3 -51.75 -19.42 -11.27
N PRO A 4 -52.57 -20.21 -10.54
CA PRO A 4 -53.33 -21.32 -11.11
C PRO A 4 -54.38 -20.83 -12.11
N GLN A 5 -54.50 -21.54 -13.24
CA GLN A 5 -55.50 -21.24 -14.26
C GLN A 5 -56.87 -21.79 -13.84
N ALA A 6 -57.88 -20.91 -13.77
CA ALA A 6 -59.24 -21.28 -13.39
C ALA A 6 -59.95 -22.10 -14.48
N PRO A 7 -60.70 -23.17 -14.11
CA PRO A 7 -61.46 -23.98 -15.05
C PRO A 7 -62.86 -23.41 -15.34
N GLY A 8 -63.39 -23.76 -16.51
CA GLY A 8 -64.76 -23.47 -16.97
C GLY A 8 -65.17 -21.99 -16.96
N HIS A 9 -66.48 -21.74 -16.96
CA HIS A 9 -67.07 -20.40 -16.98
C HIS A 9 -68.13 -20.19 -15.87
N LEU A 10 -68.54 -18.93 -15.67
CA LEU A 10 -69.55 -18.57 -14.68
C LEU A 10 -70.90 -19.25 -14.96
N GLY A 11 -71.44 -19.98 -13.99
CA GLY A 11 -72.73 -20.67 -14.10
C GLY A 11 -72.63 -22.06 -14.77
N GLU A 12 -71.42 -22.57 -14.97
CA GLU A 12 -71.19 -23.90 -15.54
C GLU A 12 -70.98 -24.94 -14.43
N ALA A 13 -71.57 -26.13 -14.57
CA ALA A 13 -71.25 -27.28 -13.73
C ALA A 13 -69.92 -27.92 -14.17
N ILE A 14 -68.80 -27.27 -13.82
CA ILE A 14 -67.42 -27.63 -14.17
C ILE A 14 -67.12 -29.09 -13.82
N ALA A 15 -66.39 -29.81 -14.67
CA ALA A 15 -66.07 -31.23 -14.46
C ALA A 15 -65.29 -31.43 -13.13
N ALA A 16 -65.69 -32.44 -12.35
CA ALA A 16 -65.08 -32.75 -11.05
C ALA A 16 -63.54 -32.91 -11.09
N PRO A 17 -62.92 -33.56 -12.10
CA PRO A 17 -61.45 -33.67 -12.17
C PRO A 17 -60.74 -32.32 -12.33
N GLU A 18 -61.36 -31.38 -13.06
CA GLU A 18 -60.81 -30.04 -13.30
C GLU A 18 -60.88 -29.19 -12.04
N LEU A 19 -61.99 -29.25 -11.31
CA LEU A 19 -62.14 -28.60 -10.01
C LEU A 19 -61.13 -29.12 -8.99
N LEU A 20 -60.95 -30.44 -8.91
CA LEU A 20 -59.95 -31.03 -8.00
C LEU A 20 -58.53 -30.53 -8.31
N THR A 21 -58.17 -30.50 -9.59
CA THR A 21 -56.85 -30.03 -10.04
C THR A 21 -56.64 -28.56 -9.69
N TYR A 22 -57.65 -27.71 -9.93
CA TYR A 22 -57.59 -26.29 -9.63
C TYR A 22 -57.48 -26.02 -8.12
N LEU A 23 -58.31 -26.68 -7.29
CA LEU A 23 -58.26 -26.52 -5.84
C LEU A 23 -56.90 -26.89 -5.26
N ALA A 24 -56.34 -28.03 -5.67
CA ALA A 24 -55.01 -28.46 -5.23
C ALA A 24 -53.91 -27.46 -5.65
N ALA A 25 -54.00 -26.92 -6.87
CA ALA A 25 -53.07 -25.91 -7.35
C ALA A 25 -53.21 -24.58 -6.57
N LEU A 26 -54.44 -24.16 -6.27
CA LEU A 26 -54.74 -22.94 -5.54
C LEU A 26 -54.34 -23.02 -4.06
N GLU A 27 -54.54 -24.16 -3.40
CA GLU A 27 -54.04 -24.42 -2.05
C GLU A 27 -52.52 -24.30 -1.96
N ARG A 28 -51.81 -24.96 -2.89
CA ARG A 28 -50.35 -24.92 -2.93
C ARG A 28 -49.85 -23.51 -3.23
N TRP A 29 -50.46 -22.81 -4.18
CA TRP A 29 -50.13 -21.42 -4.50
C TRP A 29 -50.36 -20.50 -3.31
N ALA A 30 -51.50 -20.62 -2.62
CA ALA A 30 -51.81 -19.78 -1.46
C ALA A 30 -50.81 -19.99 -0.31
N ALA A 31 -50.38 -21.24 -0.07
CA ALA A 31 -49.37 -21.56 0.93
C ALA A 31 -47.98 -20.99 0.57
N ASP A 32 -47.57 -21.12 -0.70
CA ASP A 32 -46.31 -20.55 -1.21
C ASP A 32 -46.28 -19.02 -1.04
N ARG A 33 -47.36 -18.35 -1.45
CA ARG A 33 -47.48 -16.89 -1.34
C ARG A 33 -47.56 -16.40 0.10
N ARG A 34 -48.09 -17.21 1.02
CA ARG A 34 -48.02 -16.89 2.45
C ARG A 34 -46.58 -16.83 2.94
N GLY A 35 -45.79 -17.86 2.64
CA GLY A 35 -44.38 -17.91 3.02
C GLY A 35 -43.55 -16.81 2.37
N GLU A 36 -43.94 -16.33 1.18
CA GLU A 36 -43.31 -15.15 0.57
C GLU A 36 -43.74 -13.84 1.24
N LEU A 37 -45.03 -13.64 1.50
CA LEU A 37 -45.55 -12.47 2.23
C LEU A 37 -44.91 -12.33 3.61
N ASP A 38 -44.73 -13.42 4.35
CA ASP A 38 -44.05 -13.39 5.65
C ASP A 38 -42.58 -12.97 5.52
N ARG A 39 -41.88 -13.40 4.46
CA ARG A 39 -40.51 -12.95 4.16
C ARG A 39 -40.47 -11.47 3.78
N LEU A 40 -41.41 -11.00 2.96
CA LEU A 40 -41.49 -9.61 2.53
C LEU A 40 -41.89 -8.67 3.69
N ASP A 41 -42.80 -9.07 4.58
CA ASP A 41 -43.13 -8.32 5.80
C ASP A 41 -41.91 -8.19 6.72
N ALA A 42 -41.18 -9.29 6.94
CA ALA A 42 -39.94 -9.25 7.72
C ALA A 42 -38.90 -8.31 7.11
N ALA A 43 -38.71 -8.36 5.78
CA ALA A 43 -37.79 -7.46 5.06
C ALA A 43 -38.24 -5.99 5.12
N ALA A 44 -39.53 -5.72 4.96
CA ALA A 44 -40.10 -4.38 5.06
C ALA A 44 -39.89 -3.76 6.46
N ARG A 45 -40.08 -4.56 7.53
CA ARG A 45 -39.83 -4.11 8.91
C ARG A 45 -38.35 -3.86 9.20
N ALA A 46 -37.46 -4.60 8.55
CA ALA A 46 -36.01 -4.42 8.66
C ALA A 46 -35.47 -3.26 7.81
N SER A 47 -36.26 -2.72 6.88
CA SER A 47 -35.85 -1.56 6.07
C SER A 47 -35.65 -0.31 6.94
N ARG A 48 -34.84 0.62 6.45
CA ARG A 48 -34.64 1.93 7.09
C ARG A 48 -35.85 2.86 6.95
N THR A 49 -36.80 2.54 6.05
CA THR A 49 -38.07 3.27 5.90
C THR A 49 -39.29 2.35 6.01
N PRO A 50 -39.55 1.70 7.17
CA PRO A 50 -40.65 0.74 7.31
C PRO A 50 -42.01 1.32 6.90
N ASP A 51 -42.26 2.57 7.28
CA ASP A 51 -43.50 3.29 6.97
C ASP A 51 -43.80 3.40 5.47
N ALA A 52 -42.77 3.37 4.61
CA ALA A 52 -42.92 3.46 3.17
C ALA A 52 -43.45 2.17 2.51
N PHE A 53 -43.42 1.04 3.24
CA PHE A 53 -43.82 -0.28 2.77
C PHE A 53 -45.04 -0.84 3.53
N THR A 54 -45.31 -0.35 4.74
CA THR A 54 -46.40 -0.83 5.60
C THR A 54 -47.74 -0.88 4.88
N ALA A 55 -48.11 0.17 4.14
CA ALA A 55 -49.40 0.22 3.43
C ALA A 55 -49.52 -0.87 2.35
N ASP A 56 -48.45 -1.09 1.59
CA ASP A 56 -48.40 -2.07 0.50
C ASP A 56 -48.41 -3.51 1.03
N VAL A 57 -47.66 -3.78 2.12
CA VAL A 57 -47.66 -5.09 2.80
C VAL A 57 -49.03 -5.41 3.39
N VAL A 58 -49.68 -4.44 4.06
CA VAL A 58 -51.03 -4.62 4.62
C VAL A 58 -52.04 -4.89 3.50
N LEU A 59 -51.95 -4.16 2.38
CA LEU A 59 -52.84 -4.38 1.24
C LEU A 59 -52.65 -5.79 0.64
N ALA A 60 -51.40 -6.23 0.44
CA ALA A 60 -51.09 -7.56 -0.09
C ALA A 60 -51.55 -8.68 0.85
N MET A 61 -51.35 -8.50 2.16
CA MET A 61 -51.82 -9.43 3.19
C MET A 61 -53.35 -9.53 3.24
N THR A 62 -54.05 -8.40 3.09
CA THR A 62 -55.53 -8.34 3.06
C THR A 62 -56.09 -9.02 1.81
N MET A 63 -55.43 -8.84 0.66
CA MET A 63 -55.79 -9.53 -0.58
C MET A 63 -55.59 -11.04 -0.45
N TRP A 64 -54.45 -11.48 0.07
CA TRP A 64 -54.16 -12.89 0.31
C TRP A 64 -55.18 -13.53 1.27
N GLN A 65 -55.55 -12.84 2.36
CA GLN A 65 -56.56 -13.33 3.29
C GLN A 65 -57.93 -13.50 2.61
N SER A 66 -58.32 -12.57 1.76
CA SER A 66 -59.58 -12.64 1.01
C SER A 66 -59.62 -13.85 0.06
N ILE A 67 -58.48 -14.15 -0.59
CA ILE A 67 -58.32 -15.35 -1.42
C ILE A 67 -58.39 -16.62 -0.58
N ARG A 68 -57.73 -16.64 0.58
CA ARG A 68 -57.75 -17.77 1.52
C ARG A 68 -59.16 -18.07 2.01
N ASP A 69 -59.90 -17.04 2.43
CA ASP A 69 -61.28 -17.19 2.89
C ASP A 69 -62.19 -17.73 1.79
N ARG A 70 -61.98 -17.32 0.52
CA ARG A 70 -62.73 -17.84 -0.63
C ARG A 70 -62.36 -19.30 -0.93
N LEU A 71 -61.09 -19.65 -0.82
CA LEU A 71 -60.61 -21.03 -0.97
C LEU A 71 -61.22 -21.96 0.09
N ASP A 72 -61.30 -21.52 1.34
CA ASP A 72 -61.92 -22.29 2.41
C ASP A 72 -63.44 -22.51 2.14
N ARG A 73 -64.13 -21.51 1.56
CA ARG A 73 -65.53 -21.68 1.11
C ARG A 73 -65.65 -22.68 -0.06
N LEU A 74 -64.74 -22.63 -1.03
CA LEU A 74 -64.70 -23.58 -2.14
C LEU A 74 -64.47 -25.01 -1.65
N ALA A 75 -63.56 -25.21 -0.69
CA ALA A 75 -63.30 -26.49 -0.07
C ALA A 75 -64.54 -27.04 0.67
N ALA A 76 -65.30 -26.17 1.32
CA ALA A 76 -66.55 -26.54 1.98
C ALA A 76 -67.64 -27.00 0.99
N VAL A 77 -67.79 -26.31 -0.15
CA VAL A 77 -68.77 -26.69 -1.20
C VAL A 77 -68.37 -27.97 -1.93
N TRP A 78 -67.06 -28.23 -2.07
CA TRP A 78 -66.54 -29.42 -2.72
C TRP A 78 -66.90 -30.74 -2.02
N ASP A 79 -67.18 -30.70 -0.71
CA ASP A 79 -67.53 -31.84 0.14
C ASP A 79 -66.69 -33.11 -0.14
N SER A 80 -65.36 -32.96 -0.14
CA SER A 80 -64.42 -34.07 -0.43
C SER A 80 -64.66 -34.80 -1.77
N GLY A 81 -65.19 -34.11 -2.78
CA GLY A 81 -65.45 -34.66 -4.11
C GLY A 81 -66.84 -35.25 -4.32
N ARG A 82 -67.76 -35.08 -3.36
CA ARG A 82 -69.18 -35.46 -3.49
C ARG A 82 -70.06 -34.35 -4.07
N ALA A 83 -69.48 -33.25 -4.54
CA ALA A 83 -70.19 -32.15 -5.15
C ALA A 83 -71.03 -32.60 -6.36
N ASP A 84 -72.35 -32.48 -6.25
CA ASP A 84 -73.28 -32.72 -7.35
C ASP A 84 -73.22 -31.60 -8.41
N ALA A 85 -74.08 -31.64 -9.43
CA ALA A 85 -74.08 -30.62 -10.49
C ALA A 85 -74.36 -29.21 -9.95
N VAL A 86 -75.24 -29.08 -8.95
CA VAL A 86 -75.63 -27.79 -8.35
C VAL A 86 -74.48 -27.23 -7.52
N ALA A 87 -73.82 -28.07 -6.71
CA ALA A 87 -72.65 -27.69 -5.95
C ALA A 87 -71.49 -27.26 -6.87
N ARG A 88 -71.27 -27.94 -7.99
CA ARG A 88 -70.23 -27.56 -8.97
C ARG A 88 -70.55 -26.26 -9.69
N GLU A 89 -71.82 -26.00 -10.00
CA GLU A 89 -72.26 -24.70 -10.50
C GLU A 89 -72.04 -23.60 -9.46
N GLN A 90 -72.36 -23.85 -8.18
CA GLN A 90 -72.08 -22.92 -7.07
C GLN A 90 -70.58 -22.64 -6.92
N MET A 91 -69.71 -23.64 -7.13
CA MET A 91 -68.26 -23.43 -7.14
C MET A 91 -67.83 -22.53 -8.31
N SER A 92 -68.41 -22.68 -9.51
CA SER A 92 -68.13 -21.77 -10.62
C SER A 92 -68.48 -20.31 -10.26
N GLN A 93 -69.58 -20.09 -9.53
CA GLN A 93 -69.96 -18.77 -9.03
C GLN A 93 -68.99 -18.24 -7.99
N LEU A 94 -68.41 -19.10 -7.15
CA LEU A 94 -67.38 -18.71 -6.18
C LEU A 94 -66.02 -18.42 -6.85
N ILE A 95 -65.69 -19.06 -7.96
CA ILE A 95 -64.45 -18.81 -8.71
C ILE A 95 -64.56 -17.51 -9.51
N TRP A 96 -65.63 -17.34 -10.27
CA TRP A 96 -65.81 -16.21 -11.19
C TRP A 96 -66.56 -15.03 -10.56
N GLY A 97 -67.20 -15.22 -9.41
CA GLY A 97 -67.93 -14.18 -8.70
C GLY A 97 -67.06 -13.30 -7.81
N ARG A 98 -67.58 -12.11 -7.50
CA ARG A 98 -66.84 -11.05 -6.79
C ARG A 98 -66.42 -11.47 -5.38
N LEU A 99 -65.23 -11.04 -4.98
CA LEU A 99 -64.73 -11.17 -3.62
C LEU A 99 -65.25 -10.03 -2.73
N ASP A 100 -65.59 -10.37 -1.49
CA ASP A 100 -65.80 -9.37 -0.43
C ASP A 100 -64.46 -9.06 0.22
N ALA A 101 -63.66 -8.22 -0.44
CA ALA A 101 -62.50 -7.61 0.19
C ALA A 101 -62.98 -6.42 1.02
N GLY A 102 -62.99 -6.56 2.35
CA GLY A 102 -63.51 -5.55 3.28
C GLY A 102 -62.90 -4.14 3.10
N ARG A 103 -63.73 -3.12 3.35
CA ARG A 103 -63.43 -1.66 3.38
C ARG A 103 -62.46 -1.15 2.31
N GLY A 104 -62.76 -1.47 1.06
CA GLY A 104 -62.11 -0.92 -0.12
C GLY A 104 -62.39 -1.83 -1.30
N SER A 105 -63.55 -1.62 -1.93
CA SER A 105 -64.17 -2.51 -2.92
C SER A 105 -63.25 -2.94 -4.05
N ALA A 106 -62.52 -4.03 -3.86
CA ALA A 106 -61.98 -4.79 -4.97
C ALA A 106 -63.16 -5.60 -5.55
N GLN A 107 -63.81 -5.07 -6.58
CA GLN A 107 -64.90 -5.73 -7.33
C GLN A 107 -64.38 -6.90 -8.19
N VAL A 108 -63.29 -7.54 -7.76
CA VAL A 108 -62.54 -8.52 -8.52
C VAL A 108 -63.01 -9.94 -8.19
N SER A 109 -63.00 -10.79 -9.19
CA SER A 109 -63.18 -12.24 -9.04
C SER A 109 -62.00 -12.88 -8.31
N LEU A 110 -62.14 -14.16 -7.92
CA LEU A 110 -61.02 -14.92 -7.34
C LEU A 110 -59.83 -14.98 -8.30
N VAL A 111 -60.11 -15.18 -9.59
CA VAL A 111 -59.08 -15.29 -10.64
C VAL A 111 -58.27 -14.01 -10.74
N GLU A 112 -58.95 -12.87 -10.79
CA GLU A 112 -58.31 -11.55 -10.83
C GLU A 112 -57.53 -11.26 -9.54
N ALA A 113 -58.09 -11.59 -8.37
CA ALA A 113 -57.41 -11.40 -7.10
C ALA A 113 -56.12 -12.22 -6.99
N VAL A 114 -56.11 -13.46 -7.48
CA VAL A 114 -54.90 -14.30 -7.53
C VAL A 114 -53.82 -13.63 -8.38
N THR A 115 -54.16 -13.15 -9.58
CA THR A 115 -53.20 -12.44 -10.45
C THR A 115 -52.73 -11.10 -9.86
N LEU A 116 -53.64 -10.36 -9.21
CA LEU A 116 -53.34 -9.08 -8.60
C LEU A 116 -52.43 -9.24 -7.38
N CYS A 117 -52.70 -10.25 -6.55
CA CYS A 117 -51.86 -10.58 -5.41
C CYS A 117 -50.43 -10.93 -5.86
N ASP A 118 -50.27 -11.77 -6.89
CA ASP A 118 -48.96 -12.13 -7.43
C ASP A 118 -48.19 -10.88 -7.92
N ALA A 119 -48.84 -10.01 -8.69
CA ALA A 119 -48.24 -8.75 -9.16
C ALA A 119 -47.86 -7.79 -8.02
N MET A 120 -48.67 -7.73 -6.95
CA MET A 120 -48.36 -6.91 -5.77
C MET A 120 -47.13 -7.44 -5.03
N LEU A 121 -46.97 -8.75 -4.92
CA LEU A 121 -45.79 -9.37 -4.31
C LEU A 121 -44.53 -9.10 -5.15
N ASP A 122 -44.63 -9.21 -6.48
CA ASP A 122 -43.52 -8.88 -7.38
C ASP A 122 -43.12 -7.41 -7.26
N GLN A 123 -44.07 -6.48 -7.23
CA GLN A 123 -43.80 -5.05 -7.06
C GLN A 123 -43.17 -4.73 -5.69
N LEU A 124 -43.64 -5.36 -4.62
CA LEU A 124 -43.06 -5.22 -3.28
C LEU A 124 -41.62 -5.71 -3.25
N ARG A 125 -41.34 -6.87 -3.86
CA ARG A 125 -39.99 -7.42 -3.98
C ARG A 125 -39.07 -6.46 -4.72
N ASP A 126 -39.52 -5.94 -5.87
CA ASP A 126 -38.71 -5.04 -6.68
C ASP A 126 -38.43 -3.74 -5.93
N ARG A 127 -39.43 -3.13 -5.28
CA ARG A 127 -39.21 -1.91 -4.49
C ARG A 127 -38.29 -2.12 -3.29
N LEU A 128 -38.39 -3.24 -2.60
CA LEU A 128 -37.49 -3.57 -1.48
C LEU A 128 -36.05 -3.81 -1.96
N ALA A 129 -35.85 -4.36 -3.16
CA ALA A 129 -34.53 -4.54 -3.75
C ALA A 129 -33.81 -3.21 -4.09
N PHE A 130 -34.56 -2.12 -4.25
CA PHE A 130 -34.02 -0.78 -4.53
C PHE A 130 -33.89 0.11 -3.28
N ASP A 131 -34.00 -0.44 -2.06
CA ASP A 131 -33.79 0.33 -0.83
C ASP A 131 -32.37 0.97 -0.83
N PRO A 132 -32.26 2.32 -0.78
CA PRO A 132 -30.97 3.02 -0.75
C PRO A 132 -30.01 2.54 0.34
N GLY A 133 -30.52 2.03 1.47
CA GLY A 133 -29.68 1.47 2.54
C GLY A 133 -28.95 0.19 2.12
N SER A 134 -29.60 -0.68 1.35
CA SER A 134 -29.02 -1.93 0.84
C SER A 134 -27.94 -1.67 -0.23
N ALA A 135 -28.15 -0.63 -1.05
CA ALA A 135 -27.19 -0.20 -2.06
C ALA A 135 -25.90 0.36 -1.43
N ASP A 136 -26.01 1.07 -0.31
CA ASP A 136 -24.89 1.58 0.48
C ASP A 136 -24.09 0.44 1.12
N GLU A 137 -24.77 -0.54 1.73
CA GLU A 137 -24.11 -1.71 2.33
C GLU A 137 -23.37 -2.57 1.30
N ALA A 138 -23.96 -2.78 0.12
CA ALA A 138 -23.29 -3.47 -0.98
C ALA A 138 -22.04 -2.72 -1.47
N ALA A 139 -22.07 -1.38 -1.50
CA ALA A 139 -20.90 -0.57 -1.85
C ALA A 139 -19.80 -0.68 -0.78
N ARG A 140 -20.16 -0.62 0.50
CA ARG A 140 -19.24 -0.78 1.64
C ARG A 140 -18.57 -2.15 1.66
N LEU A 141 -19.33 -3.24 1.47
CA LEU A 141 -18.78 -4.60 1.36
C LEU A 141 -17.76 -4.72 0.21
N ARG A 142 -18.04 -4.13 -0.96
CA ARG A 142 -17.08 -4.09 -2.07
C ARG A 142 -15.81 -3.32 -1.70
N ALA A 143 -15.93 -2.21 -0.99
CA ALA A 143 -14.78 -1.43 -0.53
C ALA A 143 -13.90 -2.22 0.46
N VAL A 144 -14.52 -2.92 1.42
CA VAL A 144 -13.81 -3.82 2.36
C VAL A 144 -13.10 -4.93 1.60
N ARG A 145 -13.77 -5.61 0.65
CA ARG A 145 -13.14 -6.65 -0.18
C ARG A 145 -11.92 -6.12 -0.92
N ALA A 146 -12.02 -4.95 -1.54
CA ALA A 146 -10.90 -4.33 -2.23
C ALA A 146 -9.75 -3.99 -1.27
N ALA A 147 -10.05 -3.56 -0.04
CA ALA A 147 -9.04 -3.28 0.98
C ALA A 147 -8.36 -4.56 1.49
N VAL A 148 -9.10 -5.64 1.70
CA VAL A 148 -8.54 -6.95 2.05
C VAL A 148 -7.58 -7.45 0.97
N VAL A 149 -7.94 -7.32 -0.32
CA VAL A 149 -7.04 -7.69 -1.43
C VAL A 149 -5.73 -6.89 -1.39
N ARG A 150 -5.80 -5.57 -1.14
CA ARG A 150 -4.58 -4.77 -0.98
C ARG A 150 -3.74 -5.21 0.21
N CYS A 151 -4.39 -5.58 1.32
CA CYS A 151 -3.70 -6.15 2.47
C CYS A 151 -3.03 -7.50 2.15
N GLU A 152 -3.66 -8.35 1.34
CA GLU A 152 -3.08 -9.62 0.87
C GLU A 152 -1.80 -9.37 0.05
N ASP A 153 -1.83 -8.40 -0.87
CA ASP A 153 -0.67 -8.00 -1.68
C ASP A 153 0.49 -7.45 -0.83
N LEU A 154 0.17 -6.75 0.26
CA LEU A 154 1.13 -6.20 1.21
C LEU A 154 1.68 -7.26 2.20
N ALA A 155 0.90 -8.30 2.51
CA ALA A 155 1.22 -9.30 3.51
C ALA A 155 2.28 -10.31 3.02
N THR A 156 3.54 -9.94 3.16
CA THR A 156 4.66 -10.80 2.76
C THR A 156 5.06 -11.83 3.80
N GLN A 157 4.80 -11.58 5.09
CA GLN A 157 5.22 -12.45 6.20
C GLN A 157 4.07 -13.34 6.68
N GLU A 158 4.40 -14.54 7.14
CA GLU A 158 3.43 -15.54 7.60
C GLU A 158 2.42 -15.06 8.67
N PRO A 159 2.81 -14.34 9.73
CA PRO A 159 1.84 -13.83 10.72
C PRO A 159 0.87 -12.83 10.11
N ALA A 160 1.36 -11.94 9.24
CA ALA A 160 0.52 -10.99 8.52
C ALA A 160 -0.47 -11.71 7.59
N ARG A 161 0.01 -12.68 6.81
CA ARG A 161 -0.84 -13.50 5.92
C ARG A 161 -1.95 -14.20 6.68
N THR A 162 -1.62 -14.79 7.83
CA THR A 162 -2.59 -15.46 8.70
C THR A 162 -3.64 -14.49 9.23
N ALA A 163 -3.24 -13.29 9.65
CA ALA A 163 -4.16 -12.25 10.11
C ALA A 163 -5.10 -11.77 8.99
N ILE A 164 -4.57 -11.52 7.79
CA ILE A 164 -5.37 -11.09 6.64
C ILE A 164 -6.32 -12.20 6.16
N ALA A 165 -5.90 -13.46 6.18
CA ALA A 165 -6.78 -14.60 5.87
C ALA A 165 -8.02 -14.64 6.79
N ARG A 166 -7.86 -14.34 8.08
CA ARG A 166 -9.00 -14.25 9.03
C ARG A 166 -9.94 -13.09 8.69
N LEU A 167 -9.40 -11.94 8.29
CA LEU A 167 -10.21 -10.80 7.83
C LEU A 167 -10.96 -11.15 6.54
N ARG A 168 -10.34 -11.91 5.64
CA ARG A 168 -10.95 -12.41 4.41
C ARG A 168 -12.10 -13.38 4.68
N GLU A 169 -11.92 -14.31 5.61
CA GLU A 169 -12.99 -15.24 6.02
C GLU A 169 -14.18 -14.48 6.63
N ARG A 170 -13.93 -13.47 7.48
CA ARG A 170 -14.99 -12.60 8.03
C ARG A 170 -15.70 -11.80 6.95
N GLU A 171 -14.98 -11.23 5.99
CA GLU A 171 -15.58 -10.52 4.85
C GLU A 171 -16.51 -11.44 4.05
N LEU A 172 -16.07 -12.65 3.72
CA LEU A 172 -16.87 -13.62 2.98
C LEU A 172 -18.12 -14.04 3.76
N HIS A 173 -17.99 -14.23 5.07
CA HIS A 173 -19.11 -14.55 5.95
C HIS A 173 -20.17 -13.44 5.96
N LEU A 174 -19.76 -12.19 6.19
CA LEU A 174 -20.67 -11.04 6.18
C LEU A 174 -21.30 -10.81 4.81
N SER A 175 -20.53 -10.99 3.73
CA SER A 175 -21.07 -10.91 2.36
C SER A 175 -22.15 -11.96 2.11
N THR A 176 -21.98 -13.17 2.66
CA THR A 176 -22.98 -14.25 2.51
C THR A 176 -24.23 -13.98 3.35
N GLN A 177 -24.08 -13.42 4.55
CA GLN A 177 -25.21 -13.02 5.40
C GLN A 177 -26.02 -11.88 4.79
N ALA A 178 -25.35 -10.85 4.27
CA ALA A 178 -25.99 -9.73 3.58
C ALA A 178 -26.79 -10.18 2.35
N GLN A 179 -26.25 -11.12 1.56
CA GLN A 179 -26.97 -11.71 0.41
C GLN A 179 -28.25 -12.48 0.81
N ARG A 180 -28.35 -12.92 2.06
CA ARG A 180 -29.55 -13.58 2.62
C ARG A 180 -30.52 -12.59 3.29
N GLY A 181 -30.21 -11.29 3.26
CA GLY A 181 -31.03 -10.24 3.86
C GLY A 181 -30.82 -10.04 5.36
N ALA A 182 -29.71 -10.51 5.94
CA ALA A 182 -29.39 -10.24 7.34
C ALA A 182 -28.83 -8.81 7.52
N ASP A 183 -29.16 -8.16 8.64
CA ASP A 183 -28.52 -6.89 9.04
C ASP A 183 -27.06 -7.15 9.46
N VAL A 184 -26.12 -6.57 8.71
CA VAL A 184 -24.67 -6.68 8.94
C VAL A 184 -24.03 -5.33 9.26
N ALA A 185 -24.81 -4.26 9.47
CA ALA A 185 -24.27 -2.90 9.53
C ALA A 185 -23.22 -2.71 10.65
N GLY A 186 -23.48 -3.28 11.83
CA GLY A 186 -22.55 -3.26 12.97
C GLY A 186 -21.26 -4.05 12.70
N PRO A 187 -21.35 -5.38 12.47
CA PRO A 187 -20.19 -6.20 12.16
C PRO A 187 -19.36 -5.72 10.95
N LEU A 188 -20.02 -5.13 9.93
CA LEU A 188 -19.36 -4.52 8.78
C LEU A 188 -18.53 -3.30 9.19
N GLY A 189 -19.08 -2.42 10.04
CA GLY A 189 -18.34 -1.27 10.57
C GLY A 189 -17.10 -1.65 11.38
N GLU A 190 -17.19 -2.72 12.18
CA GLU A 190 -16.04 -3.25 12.92
C GLU A 190 -14.95 -3.77 11.96
N LEU A 191 -15.36 -4.54 10.95
CA LEU A 191 -14.45 -5.08 9.94
C LEU A 191 -13.78 -3.96 9.12
N GLU A 192 -14.50 -2.90 8.76
CA GLU A 192 -13.94 -1.72 8.08
C GLU A 192 -12.80 -1.09 8.89
N VAL A 193 -13.01 -0.89 10.19
CA VAL A 193 -12.00 -0.30 11.08
C VAL A 193 -10.78 -1.21 11.21
N GLU A 194 -11.00 -2.51 11.38
CA GLU A 194 -9.92 -3.51 11.49
C GLU A 194 -9.10 -3.60 10.20
N VAL A 195 -9.74 -3.70 9.04
CA VAL A 195 -9.06 -3.76 7.73
C VAL A 195 -8.30 -2.46 7.46
N ALA A 196 -8.91 -1.30 7.75
CA ALA A 196 -8.23 -0.02 7.57
C ALA A 196 -7.00 0.14 8.48
N ARG A 197 -7.04 -0.39 9.71
CA ARG A 197 -5.87 -0.41 10.60
C ARG A 197 -4.79 -1.34 10.05
N ALA A 198 -5.16 -2.58 9.70
CA ALA A 198 -4.24 -3.55 9.13
C ALA A 198 -3.54 -3.03 7.86
N GLU A 199 -4.29 -2.38 6.96
CA GLU A 199 -3.74 -1.79 5.74
C GLU A 199 -2.67 -0.74 6.05
N ARG A 200 -2.96 0.20 6.97
CA ARG A 200 -2.00 1.25 7.35
C ARG A 200 -0.74 0.67 7.97
N ASP A 201 -0.89 -0.30 8.88
CA ASP A 201 0.24 -0.92 9.57
C ASP A 201 1.14 -1.67 8.57
N LEU A 202 0.53 -2.40 7.63
CA LEU A 202 1.25 -3.10 6.56
C LEU A 202 1.99 -2.14 5.62
N ILE A 203 1.39 -1.01 5.25
CA ILE A 203 2.04 0.02 4.43
C ILE A 203 3.30 0.55 5.14
N VAL A 204 3.18 0.85 6.43
CA VAL A 204 4.33 1.32 7.25
C VAL A 204 5.41 0.25 7.31
N GLU A 205 5.04 -1.00 7.57
CA GLU A 205 5.99 -2.12 7.65
C GLU A 205 6.75 -2.34 6.34
N VAL A 206 6.04 -2.36 5.19
CA VAL A 206 6.65 -2.50 3.86
C VAL A 206 7.60 -1.34 3.57
N SER A 207 7.21 -0.11 3.90
CA SER A 207 8.04 1.09 3.75
C SER A 207 9.32 1.02 4.59
N GLN A 208 9.20 0.65 5.87
CA GLN A 208 10.34 0.49 6.77
C GLN A 208 11.29 -0.60 6.26
N ARG A 209 10.75 -1.73 5.78
CA ARG A 209 11.55 -2.83 5.23
C ARG A 209 12.33 -2.44 3.98
N ARG A 210 11.68 -1.73 3.05
CA ARG A 210 12.35 -1.19 1.84
C ARG A 210 13.46 -0.21 2.21
N THR A 211 13.21 0.66 3.17
CA THR A 211 14.19 1.62 3.67
C THR A 211 15.39 0.90 4.28
N LEU A 212 15.16 -0.09 5.15
CA LEU A 212 16.21 -0.89 5.77
C LEU A 212 17.04 -1.65 4.73
N ALA A 213 16.39 -2.30 3.75
CA ALA A 213 17.07 -3.01 2.68
C ALA A 213 17.97 -2.08 1.83
N ARG A 214 17.48 -0.87 1.53
CA ARG A 214 18.27 0.15 0.83
C ARG A 214 19.47 0.60 1.66
N GLN A 215 19.26 0.94 2.94
CA GLN A 215 20.35 1.33 3.84
C GLN A 215 21.42 0.24 3.97
N ARG A 216 21.03 -1.03 3.96
CA ARG A 216 22.00 -2.14 3.97
C ARG A 216 22.80 -2.23 2.68
N THR A 217 22.15 -2.02 1.54
CA THR A 217 22.81 -1.99 0.24
C THR A 217 23.82 -0.85 0.19
N ASP A 218 23.41 0.35 0.62
CA ASP A 218 24.27 1.53 0.69
C ASP A 218 25.45 1.32 1.67
N ALA A 219 25.19 0.71 2.83
CA ALA A 219 26.24 0.39 3.81
C ALA A 219 27.25 -0.63 3.29
N ARG A 220 26.81 -1.66 2.56
CA ARG A 220 27.70 -2.63 1.92
C ARG A 220 28.57 -1.95 0.86
N ALA A 221 27.95 -1.13 -0.01
CA ALA A 221 28.70 -0.40 -1.03
C ALA A 221 29.76 0.54 -0.42
N LEU A 222 29.45 1.19 0.71
CA LEU A 222 30.40 2.03 1.42
C LEU A 222 31.53 1.21 2.05
N LEU A 223 31.23 0.04 2.64
CA LEU A 223 32.24 -0.88 3.16
C LEU A 223 33.21 -1.33 2.05
N ASP A 224 32.67 -1.82 0.93
CA ASP A 224 33.47 -2.30 -0.21
C ASP A 224 34.37 -1.19 -0.79
N ALA A 225 33.87 0.05 -0.84
CA ALA A 225 34.64 1.21 -1.27
C ALA A 225 35.81 1.53 -0.31
N LEU A 226 35.59 1.39 1.00
CA LEU A 226 36.64 1.56 2.01
C LEU A 226 37.68 0.44 1.92
N GLU A 227 37.26 -0.82 1.78
CA GLU A 227 38.15 -1.98 1.60
C GLU A 227 39.03 -1.82 0.35
N THR A 228 38.46 -1.32 -0.74
CA THR A 228 39.20 -1.06 -1.98
C THR A 228 40.24 0.06 -1.82
N ARG A 229 39.90 1.11 -1.06
CA ARG A 229 40.76 2.29 -0.87
C ARG A 229 41.89 2.05 0.14
N GLU A 230 41.69 1.17 1.11
CA GLU A 230 42.60 0.93 2.23
C GLU A 230 44.05 0.58 1.81
N PRO A 231 44.31 -0.36 0.87
CA PRO A 231 45.67 -0.71 0.45
C PRO A 231 46.43 0.49 -0.14
N THR A 232 45.75 1.30 -0.96
CA THR A 232 46.34 2.50 -1.57
C THR A 232 46.76 3.51 -0.51
N LEU A 233 45.96 3.64 0.55
CA LEU A 233 46.26 4.55 1.66
C LEU A 233 47.44 4.04 2.51
N ARG A 234 47.54 2.72 2.72
CA ARG A 234 48.71 2.09 3.36
C ARG A 234 49.97 2.32 2.55
N ASP A 235 49.92 2.13 1.23
CA ASP A 235 51.05 2.38 0.33
C ASP A 235 51.50 3.84 0.35
N LEU A 236 50.56 4.80 0.41
CA LEU A 236 50.88 6.22 0.57
C LEU A 236 51.61 6.50 1.89
N ALA A 237 51.11 5.96 2.99
CA ALA A 237 51.72 6.13 4.29
C ALA A 237 53.13 5.51 4.35
N ASP A 238 53.30 4.31 3.78
CA ASP A 238 54.60 3.64 3.66
C ASP A 238 55.57 4.41 2.78
N ARG A 239 55.10 4.96 1.66
CA ARG A 239 55.90 5.84 0.79
C ARG A 239 56.37 7.07 1.55
N CYS A 240 55.47 7.77 2.25
CA CYS A 240 55.85 8.93 3.05
C CYS A 240 56.87 8.58 4.13
N ARG A 241 56.71 7.44 4.82
CA ARG A 241 57.67 6.96 5.83
C ARG A 241 59.06 6.70 5.27
N ARG A 242 59.16 6.24 4.01
CA ARG A 242 60.45 6.03 3.32
C ARG A 242 61.08 7.34 2.83
N GLU A 243 60.25 8.28 2.38
CA GLU A 243 60.72 9.47 1.66
C GLU A 243 60.91 10.70 2.56
N VAL A 244 60.38 10.72 3.79
CA VAL A 244 60.37 11.89 4.69
C VAL A 244 61.01 11.52 6.02
N VAL A 245 61.92 12.36 6.54
CA VAL A 245 62.63 12.11 7.83
C VAL A 245 61.67 12.10 9.02
N GLN A 246 60.71 13.03 9.05
CA GLN A 246 59.69 13.16 10.09
C GLN A 246 58.29 12.98 9.48
N PRO A 247 57.89 11.75 9.11
CA PRO A 247 56.57 11.52 8.56
C PRO A 247 55.49 11.69 9.65
N PRO A 248 54.23 11.99 9.26
CA PRO A 248 53.11 11.95 10.19
C PRO A 248 53.00 10.59 10.92
N ASN A 249 52.53 10.61 12.16
CA ASN A 249 52.34 9.42 12.99
C ASN A 249 50.87 9.03 13.12
N LEU A 250 50.14 9.01 12.01
CA LEU A 250 48.73 8.61 11.97
C LEU A 250 48.60 7.15 11.54
N ALA A 251 47.80 6.37 12.26
CA ALA A 251 47.48 5.01 11.85
C ALA A 251 46.46 5.01 10.71
N VAL A 252 46.64 4.12 9.73
CA VAL A 252 45.60 3.82 8.73
C VAL A 252 44.57 2.90 9.39
N PRO A 253 43.28 3.28 9.46
CA PRO A 253 42.26 2.41 10.03
C PRO A 253 42.13 1.09 9.28
N ASP A 254 41.91 0.00 10.02
CA ASP A 254 41.75 -1.36 9.49
C ASP A 254 40.27 -1.66 9.23
N VAL A 255 39.87 -1.72 7.96
CA VAL A 255 38.45 -1.87 7.57
C VAL A 255 37.94 -3.27 7.93
N SER A 256 38.81 -4.27 7.90
CA SER A 256 38.45 -5.66 8.24
C SER A 256 37.92 -5.83 9.67
N ARG A 257 38.28 -4.90 10.58
CA ARG A 257 37.81 -4.88 11.97
C ARG A 257 36.38 -4.38 12.14
N LEU A 258 35.78 -3.77 11.12
CA LEU A 258 34.40 -3.27 11.19
C LEU A 258 33.37 -4.41 11.18
N GLY A 259 33.73 -5.55 10.58
CA GLY A 259 32.87 -6.72 10.45
C GLY A 259 31.76 -6.54 9.39
N ASP A 260 30.85 -7.51 9.36
CA ASP A 260 29.75 -7.55 8.38
C ASP A 260 28.63 -6.53 8.68
N VAL A 261 27.89 -6.19 7.62
CA VAL A 261 26.71 -5.31 7.67
C VAL A 261 25.59 -5.96 8.50
N PRO A 262 25.17 -5.36 9.64
CA PRO A 262 24.14 -5.95 10.51
C PRO A 262 22.74 -6.03 9.88
N ASP A 263 21.95 -7.01 10.31
CA ASP A 263 20.54 -7.15 9.90
C ASP A 263 19.57 -6.24 10.67
N ALA A 264 19.87 -5.95 11.93
CA ALA A 264 18.99 -5.16 12.81
C ALA A 264 19.17 -3.66 12.60
N ARG A 265 18.07 -2.91 12.63
CA ARG A 265 18.05 -1.48 12.33
C ARG A 265 18.96 -0.65 13.24
N GLU A 266 18.86 -0.81 14.56
CA GLU A 266 19.67 0.01 15.49
C GLU A 266 21.17 -0.27 15.30
N ARG A 267 21.50 -1.54 15.03
CA ARG A 267 22.89 -1.94 14.75
C ARG A 267 23.38 -1.42 13.41
N LEU A 268 22.52 -1.33 12.39
CA LEU A 268 22.85 -0.79 11.08
C LEU A 268 23.14 0.71 11.15
N GLU A 269 22.31 1.49 11.83
CA GLU A 269 22.53 2.93 11.98
C GLU A 269 23.88 3.21 12.68
N ALA A 270 24.17 2.51 13.78
CA ALA A 270 25.46 2.60 14.45
C ALA A 270 26.63 2.12 13.57
N PHE A 271 26.43 1.13 12.70
CA PHE A 271 27.44 0.65 11.76
C PHE A 271 27.75 1.71 10.69
N VAL A 272 26.73 2.34 10.11
CA VAL A 272 26.90 3.42 9.12
C VAL A 272 27.67 4.59 9.70
N GLU A 273 27.42 4.98 10.94
CA GLU A 273 28.20 6.05 11.59
C GLU A 273 29.67 5.68 11.81
N ARG A 274 29.97 4.40 12.09
CA ARG A 274 31.35 3.90 12.12
C ARG A 274 31.99 3.99 10.74
N LEU A 275 31.31 3.59 9.68
CA LEU A 275 31.82 3.72 8.29
C LEU A 275 32.13 5.18 7.96
N ARG A 276 31.22 6.11 8.26
CA ARG A 276 31.43 7.56 8.06
C ARG A 276 32.62 8.10 8.85
N THR A 277 32.86 7.57 10.04
CA THR A 277 34.00 7.94 10.86
C THR A 277 35.31 7.42 10.26
N VAL A 278 35.33 6.18 9.76
CA VAL A 278 36.48 5.61 9.04
C VAL A 278 36.77 6.38 7.76
N GLN A 279 35.74 6.75 7.00
CA GLN A 279 35.90 7.56 5.79
C GLN A 279 36.57 8.92 6.08
N ARG A 280 36.11 9.64 7.11
CA ARG A 280 36.74 10.90 7.54
C ARG A 280 38.19 10.68 8.00
N ALA A 281 38.46 9.58 8.69
CA ALA A 281 39.81 9.22 9.08
C ALA A 281 40.71 8.93 7.87
N PHE A 282 40.19 8.25 6.83
CA PHE A 282 40.90 8.01 5.57
C PHE A 282 41.28 9.32 4.88
N ASP A 283 40.37 10.29 4.84
CA ASP A 283 40.63 11.59 4.24
C ASP A 283 41.69 12.37 5.03
N ALA A 284 41.61 12.36 6.37
CA ALA A 284 42.61 12.99 7.23
C ALA A 284 44.01 12.35 7.07
N VAL A 285 44.08 11.02 7.02
CA VAL A 285 45.32 10.28 6.81
C VAL A 285 45.90 10.55 5.42
N ALA A 286 45.05 10.59 4.38
CA ALA A 286 45.48 10.87 3.02
C ALA A 286 46.08 12.28 2.91
N GLU A 287 45.43 13.29 3.49
CA GLU A 287 45.97 14.64 3.45
C GLU A 287 47.27 14.75 4.26
N ALA A 288 47.30 14.20 5.48
CA ALA A 288 48.48 14.26 6.34
C ALA A 288 49.72 13.64 5.67
N TYR A 289 49.59 12.47 5.04
CA TYR A 289 50.70 11.78 4.39
C TYR A 289 51.04 12.32 3.00
N SER A 290 50.09 12.92 2.29
CA SER A 290 50.37 13.54 0.99
C SER A 290 51.01 14.93 1.09
N ALA A 291 50.70 15.70 2.14
CA ALA A 291 51.21 17.05 2.35
C ALA A 291 52.76 17.16 2.30
N PRO A 292 53.56 16.40 3.08
CA PRO A 292 55.02 16.53 3.04
C PRO A 292 55.63 16.02 1.72
N LEU A 293 55.01 15.03 1.08
CA LEU A 293 55.44 14.55 -0.25
C LEU A 293 55.20 15.61 -1.33
N ARG A 294 54.07 16.32 -1.26
CA ARG A 294 53.72 17.43 -2.13
C ARG A 294 54.66 18.61 -1.91
N GLU A 295 54.89 19.01 -0.67
CA GLU A 295 55.84 20.08 -0.31
C GLU A 295 57.24 19.76 -0.83
N ARG A 296 57.72 18.52 -0.68
CA ARG A 296 59.00 18.09 -1.27
C ARG A 296 59.02 18.26 -2.79
N ALA A 297 57.96 17.85 -3.49
CA ALA A 297 57.88 17.99 -4.95
C ALA A 297 57.85 19.47 -5.39
N GLU A 298 57.10 20.31 -4.67
CA GLU A 298 57.05 21.76 -4.89
C GLU A 298 58.40 22.43 -4.67
N LEU A 299 59.14 22.06 -3.61
CA LEU A 299 60.48 22.57 -3.35
C LEU A 299 61.46 22.20 -4.46
N ARG A 300 61.39 20.98 -5.01
CA ARG A 300 62.20 20.57 -6.17
C ARG A 300 61.90 21.43 -7.40
N TYR A 301 60.62 21.59 -7.73
CA TYR A 301 60.20 22.41 -8.86
C TYR A 301 60.62 23.88 -8.68
N ARG A 302 60.46 24.43 -7.47
CA ARG A 302 60.88 25.80 -7.14
C ARG A 302 62.38 25.98 -7.27
N LEU A 303 63.17 25.03 -6.77
CA LEU A 303 64.63 25.07 -6.86
C LEU A 303 65.11 25.11 -8.33
N ASP A 304 64.51 24.30 -9.20
CA ASP A 304 64.83 24.29 -10.63
C ASP A 304 64.49 25.65 -11.29
N GLY A 305 63.36 26.27 -10.92
CA GLY A 305 63.00 27.62 -11.37
C GLY A 305 63.96 28.70 -10.88
N LEU A 306 64.38 28.64 -9.62
CA LEU A 306 65.37 29.56 -9.05
C LEU A 306 66.73 29.39 -9.73
N ARG A 307 67.09 28.17 -10.12
CA ARG A 307 68.31 27.91 -10.90
C ARG A 307 68.27 28.58 -12.27
N ALA A 308 67.18 28.42 -13.01
CA ALA A 308 67.01 29.09 -14.29
C ALA A 308 67.07 30.63 -14.15
N ARG A 309 66.49 31.19 -13.09
CA ARG A 309 66.62 32.63 -12.77
C ARG A 309 68.07 33.04 -12.52
N ALA A 310 68.79 32.28 -11.70
CA ALA A 310 70.19 32.53 -11.37
C ALA A 310 71.09 32.52 -12.62
N ASP A 311 70.79 31.63 -13.56
CA ASP A 311 71.48 31.55 -14.85
C ASP A 311 71.16 32.79 -15.72
N ALA A 312 69.88 33.20 -15.78
CA ALA A 312 69.45 34.35 -16.58
C ALA A 312 70.01 35.70 -16.09
N ASN A 313 70.16 35.90 -14.78
CA ASN A 313 70.72 37.13 -14.21
C ASN A 313 72.22 37.03 -13.87
N GLY A 314 72.90 35.96 -14.29
CA GLY A 314 74.34 35.74 -14.14
C GLY A 314 74.81 35.39 -12.72
N ARG A 315 73.90 35.29 -11.74
CA ARG A 315 74.20 34.96 -10.35
C ARG A 315 74.80 33.56 -10.18
N SER A 316 74.51 32.62 -11.08
CA SER A 316 75.02 31.24 -11.00
C SER A 316 76.55 31.13 -11.11
N SER A 317 77.22 32.18 -11.59
CA SER A 317 78.69 32.29 -11.61
C SER A 317 79.31 32.55 -10.23
N SER A 318 78.54 32.96 -9.22
CA SER A 318 79.02 33.21 -7.86
C SER A 318 79.28 31.89 -7.12
N PRO A 319 80.44 31.72 -6.45
CA PRO A 319 80.71 30.54 -5.61
C PRO A 319 79.66 30.30 -4.52
N THR A 320 79.16 31.37 -3.90
CA THR A 320 78.13 31.28 -2.85
C THR A 320 76.79 30.79 -3.40
N VAL A 321 76.40 31.24 -4.60
CA VAL A 321 75.16 30.81 -5.25
C VAL A 321 75.25 29.34 -5.66
N ARG A 322 76.41 28.89 -6.16
CA ARG A 322 76.64 27.47 -6.47
C ARG A 322 76.54 26.59 -5.21
N SER A 323 77.23 26.95 -4.13
CA SER A 323 77.15 26.22 -2.86
C SER A 323 75.72 26.13 -2.34
N GLY A 324 74.99 27.26 -2.35
CA GLY A 324 73.59 27.29 -1.92
C GLY A 324 72.67 26.42 -2.79
N TYR A 325 72.92 26.35 -4.11
CA TYR A 325 72.21 25.43 -4.99
C TYR A 325 72.51 23.97 -4.66
N ASP A 326 73.79 23.61 -4.52
CA ASP A 326 74.23 22.24 -4.28
C ASP A 326 73.69 21.71 -2.92
N GLU A 327 73.72 22.55 -1.87
CA GLU A 327 73.15 22.23 -0.56
C GLU A 327 71.63 22.07 -0.62
N ALA A 328 70.91 23.00 -1.25
CA ALA A 328 69.46 22.89 -1.41
C ALA A 328 69.07 21.66 -2.24
N ARG A 329 69.83 21.37 -3.30
CA ARG A 329 69.61 20.20 -4.18
C ARG A 329 69.83 18.90 -3.42
N ALA A 330 70.92 18.80 -2.67
CA ALA A 330 71.20 17.63 -1.83
C ALA A 330 70.08 17.40 -0.80
N ALA A 331 69.56 18.46 -0.19
CA ALA A 331 68.48 18.35 0.80
C ALA A 331 67.15 17.87 0.20
N VAL A 332 66.72 18.39 -0.97
CA VAL A 332 65.44 17.97 -1.59
C VAL A 332 65.51 16.56 -2.23
N ASP A 333 66.68 16.15 -2.72
CA ASP A 333 66.88 14.84 -3.36
C ASP A 333 67.17 13.72 -2.36
N ALA A 334 67.53 14.04 -1.12
CA ALA A 334 67.75 13.06 -0.05
C ALA A 334 66.52 12.15 0.17
N ALA A 335 66.77 10.88 0.49
CA ALA A 335 65.74 9.91 0.85
C ALA A 335 66.22 9.11 2.08
N PRO A 336 65.66 9.36 3.28
CA PRO A 336 64.55 10.28 3.58
C PRO A 336 64.93 11.78 3.52
N CYS A 337 63.97 12.64 3.11
CA CYS A 337 64.12 14.10 3.01
C CYS A 337 63.67 14.77 4.32
N ASP A 338 64.49 15.67 4.87
CA ASP A 338 64.05 16.62 5.89
C ASP A 338 63.41 17.83 5.19
N VAL A 339 62.09 17.81 5.07
CA VAL A 339 61.32 18.84 4.34
C VAL A 339 61.48 20.22 4.97
N VAL A 340 61.66 20.31 6.30
CA VAL A 340 61.84 21.59 7.00
C VAL A 340 63.19 22.19 6.67
N LEU A 341 64.25 21.39 6.72
CA LEU A 341 65.60 21.82 6.31
C LEU A 341 65.64 22.18 4.81
N ALA A 342 65.05 21.33 3.97
CA ALA A 342 65.00 21.57 2.53
C ALA A 342 64.29 22.89 2.18
N ARG A 343 63.18 23.21 2.86
CA ARG A 343 62.48 24.50 2.71
C ARG A 343 63.40 25.67 3.04
N PHE A 344 64.08 25.62 4.18
CA PHE A 344 65.01 26.67 4.60
C PHE A 344 66.14 26.88 3.58
N LEU A 345 66.73 25.80 3.05
CA LEU A 345 67.80 25.89 2.05
C LEU A 345 67.30 26.45 0.71
N VAL A 346 66.09 26.08 0.27
CA VAL A 346 65.48 26.65 -0.94
C VAL A 346 65.16 28.14 -0.78
N GLU A 347 64.66 28.57 0.39
CA GLU A 347 64.42 29.98 0.70
C GLU A 347 65.71 30.81 0.75
N GLN A 348 66.78 30.25 1.32
CA GLN A 348 68.11 30.87 1.28
C GLN A 348 68.62 30.99 -0.17
N TYR A 349 68.45 29.94 -0.98
CA TYR A 349 68.84 30.00 -2.38
C TYR A 349 68.01 31.04 -3.16
N GLU A 350 66.72 31.17 -2.88
CA GLU A 350 65.89 32.25 -3.43
C GLU A 350 66.46 33.63 -3.08
N PHE A 351 66.89 33.83 -1.83
CA PHE A 351 67.54 35.08 -1.44
C PHE A 351 68.83 35.34 -2.23
N LEU A 352 69.67 34.33 -2.42
CA LEU A 352 70.94 34.44 -3.16
C LEU A 352 70.74 34.73 -4.66
N THR A 353 69.61 34.31 -5.22
CA THR A 353 69.28 34.47 -6.65
C THR A 353 68.53 35.76 -6.98
N ARG A 354 68.26 36.61 -5.98
CA ARG A 354 67.65 37.94 -6.18
C ARG A 354 68.49 38.81 -7.10
N ASP A 355 67.82 39.65 -7.87
CA ASP A 355 68.48 40.61 -8.74
C ASP A 355 69.28 41.61 -7.90
N LEU A 356 70.47 41.97 -8.36
CA LEU A 356 71.22 43.05 -7.73
C LEU A 356 70.45 44.36 -7.91
N PRO A 357 70.42 45.24 -6.90
CA PRO A 357 69.92 46.58 -7.13
C PRO A 357 70.72 47.20 -8.27
N ALA A 358 70.04 47.77 -9.26
CA ALA A 358 70.67 48.48 -10.36
C ALA A 358 71.38 49.72 -9.81
N HIS A 359 72.65 49.58 -9.42
CA HIS A 359 73.53 50.71 -9.16
C HIS A 359 74.16 51.14 -10.49
N GLY A 360 73.34 51.72 -11.35
CA GLY A 360 73.83 52.60 -12.38
C GLY A 360 74.01 54.00 -11.77
N PRO A 361 75.13 54.71 -12.03
CA PRO A 361 75.19 56.12 -11.69
C PRO A 361 74.02 56.82 -12.37
N LYS A 362 73.18 57.56 -11.61
CA LYS A 362 72.37 58.61 -12.22
C LYS A 362 73.37 59.58 -12.84
N GLY A 363 73.53 59.47 -14.15
CA GLY A 363 74.42 60.31 -14.93
C GLY A 363 74.11 61.77 -14.67
N ALA A 364 75.18 62.53 -14.52
CA ALA A 364 75.19 63.96 -14.70
C ALA A 364 74.69 64.29 -16.12
N GLU A 365 73.56 64.96 -16.19
CA GLU A 365 73.13 65.85 -17.27
C GLU A 365 72.56 67.08 -16.53
N ARG A 366 73.00 68.33 -16.66
CA ARG A 366 73.99 69.03 -17.48
C ARG A 366 74.48 70.23 -16.68
#